data_AF-A0A364NS31-F1
#
_entry.id   AF-A0A364NS31-F1
#
_cell.length_a   1.000
_cell.length_b   1.000
_cell.length_c   1.000
_cell.angle_alpha   90.00
_cell.angle_beta   90.00
_cell.angle_gamma   90.00
#
_symmetry.space_group_name_H-M   'P 1'
#
loop_
_entity.id
_entity.type
_entity.pdbx_description
1 polymer ?
#
loop_
_entity_poly.entity_id
_entity_poly.type
_entity_poly.pdbx_seq_one_letter_code
_entity_poly.pdbx_strand_id
1 'polypeptide(L)'
;MMLINGGVQLFVGLIMLVMLPINNAAASSTRDHFNEMYRDCVTREGGYLNNGIIAMCTQEVIDAVLVRLEHRVEEMSQPRVFHGASEGFDEYDREQRALFQSGVEEYQRSILQVCRYMGYHIGSPANPLCVMDMMVNLLAILDDYDRK
;
A
#
# COMPACT_ATOMS: atom_id res chain seq x y z
N MET A 1 11.37 10.43 -58.98
CA MET A 1 11.10 9.34 -58.04
C MET A 1 11.56 9.80 -56.67
N MET A 2 10.67 10.45 -55.92
CA MET A 2 10.92 10.98 -54.58
C MET A 2 10.65 9.86 -53.57
N LEU A 3 11.67 9.43 -52.83
CA LEU A 3 11.49 8.57 -51.66
C LEU A 3 11.93 9.31 -50.40
N ILE A 4 10.88 9.76 -49.72
CA ILE A 4 10.77 10.15 -48.32
C ILE A 4 11.55 9.15 -47.46
N ASN A 5 12.67 9.57 -46.87
CA ASN A 5 13.42 8.74 -45.92
C ASN A 5 14.17 9.59 -44.86
N GLY A 6 13.61 10.74 -44.49
CA GLY A 6 14.16 11.62 -43.44
C GLY A 6 13.26 11.82 -42.22
N GLY A 7 12.02 11.33 -42.24
CA GLY A 7 11.03 11.62 -41.19
C GLY A 7 10.91 10.58 -40.08
N VAL A 8 11.38 9.35 -40.29
CA VAL A 8 11.12 8.24 -39.35
C VAL A 8 12.09 8.23 -38.17
N GLN A 9 13.33 8.71 -38.35
CA GLN A 9 14.32 8.74 -37.25
C GLN A 9 14.04 9.84 -36.21
N LEU A 10 13.35 10.91 -36.56
CA LEU A 10 12.96 11.98 -35.63
C LEU A 10 11.81 11.56 -34.70
N PHE A 11 10.94 10.65 -35.15
CA PHE A 11 9.81 10.18 -34.35
C PHE A 11 10.21 9.17 -33.26
N VAL A 12 11.21 8.32 -33.52
CA VAL A 12 11.65 7.31 -32.53
C VAL A 12 12.39 7.96 -31.35
N GLY A 13 13.17 9.03 -31.61
CA GLY A 13 13.84 9.79 -30.55
C GLY A 13 12.88 10.55 -29.64
N LEU A 14 11.76 11.05 -30.19
CA LEU A 14 10.75 11.77 -29.41
C LEU A 14 9.94 10.83 -28.49
N ILE A 15 9.68 9.59 -28.94
CA ILE A 15 8.93 8.60 -28.14
C ILE A 15 9.75 8.10 -26.94
N MET A 16 11.08 7.97 -27.06
CA MET A 16 11.93 7.64 -25.90
C MET A 16 11.97 8.77 -24.86
N LEU A 17 11.82 10.03 -25.27
CA LEU A 17 11.83 11.18 -24.36
C LEU A 17 10.49 11.38 -23.63
N VAL A 18 9.39 10.84 -24.15
CA VAL A 18 8.07 10.85 -23.49
C VAL A 18 7.89 9.68 -22.52
N MET A 19 8.79 8.68 -22.54
CA MET A 19 8.76 7.51 -21.64
C MET A 19 9.53 7.70 -20.31
N LEU A 20 10.12 8.87 -20.08
CA LEU A 20 10.74 9.25 -18.82
C LEU A 20 10.07 10.58 -18.38
N PRO A 21 9.15 10.60 -17.38
CA PRO A 21 9.14 9.81 -16.15
C PRO A 21 7.72 9.35 -15.73
N ILE A 22 7.34 8.09 -15.98
CA ILE A 22 6.09 7.53 -15.41
C ILE A 22 6.36 6.80 -14.07
N ASN A 23 7.61 6.61 -13.69
CA ASN A 23 7.98 6.03 -12.39
C ASN A 23 8.60 7.09 -11.47
N ASN A 24 7.89 8.19 -11.25
CA ASN A 24 7.78 8.65 -9.86
C ASN A 24 6.51 7.99 -9.33
N ALA A 25 6.57 6.69 -9.04
CA ALA A 25 5.93 6.24 -7.82
C ALA A 25 6.64 7.08 -6.75
N ALA A 26 6.08 8.24 -6.42
CA ALA A 26 6.52 8.99 -5.27
C ALA A 26 6.52 7.96 -4.16
N ALA A 27 7.72 7.60 -3.69
CA ALA A 27 7.83 6.72 -2.57
C ALA A 27 7.05 7.42 -1.47
N SER A 28 5.87 6.91 -1.16
CA SER A 28 5.08 7.46 -0.08
C SER A 28 5.94 7.26 1.16
N SER A 29 6.09 8.31 1.99
CA SER A 29 6.83 8.23 3.25
C SER A 29 6.40 7.02 4.09
N THR A 30 5.13 6.62 3.95
CA THR A 30 4.55 5.41 4.54
C THR A 30 5.21 4.14 4.00
N ARG A 31 5.35 3.97 2.68
CA ARG A 31 6.00 2.79 2.09
C ARG A 31 7.46 2.67 2.51
N ASP A 32 8.21 3.78 2.50
CA ASP A 32 9.62 3.77 2.88
C ASP A 32 9.79 3.37 4.35
N HIS A 33 8.95 3.92 5.24
CA HIS A 33 8.96 3.58 6.65
C HIS A 33 8.77 2.08 6.91
N PHE A 34 7.75 1.45 6.31
CA PHE A 34 7.49 0.02 6.52
C PHE A 34 8.50 -0.89 5.81
N ASN A 35 9.08 -0.43 4.69
CA ASN A 35 10.19 -1.13 4.05
C ASN A 35 11.46 -1.09 4.91
N GLU A 36 11.73 0.03 5.57
CA GLU A 36 12.83 0.17 6.52
C GLU A 36 12.62 -0.75 7.72
N MET A 37 11.41 -0.79 8.29
CA MET A 37 11.04 -1.72 9.37
C MET A 37 11.31 -3.19 8.99
N TYR A 38 10.94 -3.60 7.77
CA TYR A 38 11.25 -4.94 7.27
C TYR A 38 12.77 -5.18 7.20
N ARG A 39 13.53 -4.23 6.64
CA ARG A 39 15.00 -4.33 6.51
C ARG A 39 15.68 -4.40 7.86
N ASP A 40 15.22 -3.63 8.83
CA ASP A 40 15.74 -3.62 10.19
C ASP A 40 15.50 -4.95 10.88
N CYS A 41 14.30 -5.53 10.74
CA CYS A 41 14.03 -6.88 11.22
C CYS A 41 14.97 -7.91 10.58
N VAL A 42 15.10 -7.94 9.24
CA VAL A 42 15.98 -8.89 8.56
C VAL A 42 17.43 -8.74 9.02
N THR A 43 17.89 -7.50 9.21
CA THR A 43 19.24 -7.20 9.68
C THR A 43 19.44 -7.68 11.13
N ARG A 44 18.46 -7.44 12.00
CA ARG A 44 18.44 -7.89 13.40
C ARG A 44 18.52 -9.41 13.51
N GLU A 45 17.89 -10.13 12.59
CA GLU A 45 17.90 -11.59 12.51
C GLU A 45 19.14 -12.19 11.83
N GLY A 46 20.17 -11.38 11.57
CA GLY A 46 21.46 -11.83 11.03
C GLY A 46 21.63 -11.65 9.53
N GLY A 47 20.67 -11.01 8.84
CA GLY A 47 20.78 -10.59 7.45
C GLY A 47 20.59 -11.70 6.40
N TYR A 48 20.31 -12.94 6.82
CA TYR A 48 20.02 -14.05 5.92
C TYR A 48 18.51 -14.19 5.69
N LEU A 49 18.13 -14.43 4.43
CA LEU A 49 16.75 -14.64 4.04
C LEU A 49 16.43 -16.14 4.03
N ASN A 50 15.70 -16.59 5.03
CA ASN A 50 15.03 -17.90 5.01
C ASN A 50 13.52 -17.72 5.22
N ASN A 51 12.73 -18.76 4.94
CA ASN A 51 11.27 -18.67 4.99
C ASN A 51 10.74 -18.25 6.37
N GLY A 52 11.41 -18.64 7.46
CA GLY A 52 11.03 -18.27 8.82
C GLY A 52 11.25 -16.78 9.09
N ILE A 53 12.41 -16.24 8.71
CA ILE A 53 12.72 -14.80 8.84
C ILE A 53 11.79 -13.96 7.96
N ILE A 54 11.53 -14.41 6.73
CA ILE A 54 10.60 -13.71 5.83
C ILE A 54 9.21 -13.65 6.48
N ALA A 55 8.68 -14.77 6.97
CA ALA A 55 7.37 -14.81 7.60
C ALA A 55 7.30 -13.96 8.87
N MET A 56 8.33 -14.00 9.71
CA MET A 56 8.38 -13.21 10.95
C MET A 56 8.49 -11.70 10.68
N CYS A 57 9.43 -11.28 9.83
CA CYS A 57 9.62 -9.86 9.55
C CYS A 57 8.48 -9.24 8.75
N THR A 58 7.83 -10.01 7.86
CA THR A 58 6.60 -9.54 7.20
C THR A 58 5.45 -9.43 8.21
N GLN A 59 5.32 -10.36 9.15
CA GLN A 59 4.28 -10.29 10.19
C GLN A 59 4.47 -9.07 11.10
N GLU A 60 5.71 -8.77 11.51
CA GLU A 60 6.03 -7.58 12.31
C GLU A 60 5.57 -6.29 11.61
N VAL A 61 5.82 -6.18 10.31
CA VAL A 61 5.35 -5.04 9.51
C VAL A 61 3.84 -5.05 9.37
N ILE A 62 3.20 -6.19 9.11
CA ILE A 62 1.74 -6.29 8.98
C ILE A 62 1.04 -5.85 10.27
N ASP A 63 1.54 -6.27 11.43
CA ASP A 63 0.97 -5.88 12.73
C ASP A 63 1.05 -4.35 12.92
N ALA A 64 2.19 -3.74 12.58
CA ALA A 64 2.35 -2.29 12.64
C ALA A 64 1.45 -1.54 11.65
N VAL A 65 1.28 -2.08 10.44
CA VAL A 65 0.38 -1.52 9.41
C VAL A 65 -1.08 -1.59 9.87
N LEU A 66 -1.51 -2.70 10.49
CA LEU A 66 -2.88 -2.84 11.00
C LEU A 66 -3.19 -1.78 12.06
N VAL A 67 -2.29 -1.57 13.02
CA VAL A 67 -2.45 -0.52 14.04
C VAL A 67 -2.58 0.88 13.39
N ARG A 68 -1.73 1.18 12.40
CA ARG A 68 -1.81 2.48 11.72
C ARG A 68 -3.06 2.61 10.84
N LEU A 69 -3.52 1.53 10.20
CA LEU A 69 -4.79 1.51 9.46
C LEU A 69 -5.98 1.79 10.38
N GLU A 70 -6.03 1.18 11.56
CA GLU A 70 -7.09 1.45 12.55
C GLU A 70 -7.13 2.93 12.94
N HIS A 71 -5.97 3.51 13.29
CA HIS A 71 -5.88 4.94 13.58
C HIS A 71 -6.27 5.81 12.40
N ARG A 72 -5.88 5.43 11.18
CA ARG A 72 -6.23 6.21 9.99
C ARG A 72 -7.72 6.17 9.70
N VAL A 73 -8.37 5.03 9.93
CA VAL A 73 -9.84 4.90 9.83
C VAL A 73 -10.53 5.79 10.87
N GLU A 74 -10.02 5.84 12.10
CA GLU A 74 -10.55 6.74 13.14
C GLU A 74 -10.39 8.22 12.77
N GLU A 75 -9.24 8.62 12.20
CA GLU A 75 -9.02 9.99 11.73
C GLU A 75 -9.99 10.38 10.61
N MET A 76 -10.28 9.44 9.70
CA MET A 76 -11.17 9.67 8.56
C MET A 76 -12.66 9.66 8.92
N SER A 77 -13.06 8.97 9.99
CA SER A 77 -14.46 8.98 10.45
C SER A 77 -14.83 10.27 11.18
N GLN A 78 -13.84 11.02 11.68
CA GLN A 78 -14.09 12.27 12.40
C GLN A 78 -14.50 13.41 11.46
N PRO A 79 -15.64 14.09 11.72
CA PRO A 79 -16.09 15.20 10.89
C PRO A 79 -15.21 16.45 11.05
N ARG A 80 -14.89 17.11 9.93
CA ARG A 80 -14.00 18.28 9.85
C ARG A 80 -14.52 19.56 10.50
N VAL A 81 -15.82 19.66 10.82
CA VAL A 81 -16.44 20.89 11.37
C VAL A 81 -17.33 20.52 12.57
N PHE A 82 -16.94 21.00 13.75
CA PHE A 82 -17.57 20.65 15.03
C PHE A 82 -18.52 21.77 15.49
N HIS A 83 -19.83 21.51 15.49
CA HIS A 83 -20.83 22.38 16.10
C HIS A 83 -21.74 21.58 17.05
N GLY A 84 -21.15 21.13 18.17
CA GLY A 84 -21.90 20.64 19.34
C GLY A 84 -22.20 19.14 19.33
N ALA A 85 -21.93 18.50 20.48
CA ALA A 85 -22.30 17.12 20.77
C ALA A 85 -23.83 17.02 20.87
N SER A 86 -24.47 16.49 19.83
CA SER A 86 -25.84 15.95 19.93
C SER A 86 -25.76 14.43 19.95
N GLU A 87 -26.67 13.73 20.63
CA GLU A 87 -26.69 12.25 20.70
C GLU A 87 -26.67 11.58 19.32
N GLY A 88 -27.16 12.25 18.26
CA GLY A 88 -27.09 11.75 16.88
C GLY A 88 -25.67 11.74 16.27
N PHE A 89 -24.72 12.44 16.89
CA PHE A 89 -23.32 12.46 16.47
C PHE A 89 -22.60 11.16 16.83
N ASP A 90 -22.78 10.68 18.06
CA ASP A 90 -22.10 9.47 18.53
C ASP A 90 -22.59 8.23 17.77
N GLU A 91 -23.85 8.23 17.34
CA GLU A 91 -24.42 7.18 16.48
C GLU A 91 -23.89 7.29 15.05
N TYR A 92 -23.85 8.50 14.47
CA TYR A 92 -23.24 8.73 13.15
C TYR A 92 -21.75 8.35 13.12
N ASP A 93 -20.95 8.77 14.10
CA ASP A 93 -19.52 8.45 14.20
C ASP A 93 -19.31 6.93 14.33
N ARG A 94 -20.11 6.26 15.16
CA ARG A 94 -20.06 4.79 15.30
C ARG A 94 -20.41 4.08 14.00
N GLU A 95 -21.46 4.52 13.29
CA GLU A 95 -21.86 3.93 12.01
C GLU A 95 -20.80 4.15 10.93
N GLN A 96 -20.25 5.36 10.81
CA GLN A 96 -19.18 5.64 9.85
C GLN A 96 -17.94 4.81 10.14
N ARG A 97 -17.53 4.73 11.41
CA ARG A 97 -16.40 3.90 11.83
C ARG A 97 -16.63 2.43 11.50
N ALA A 98 -17.82 1.89 11.78
CA ALA A 98 -18.16 0.50 11.46
C ALA A 98 -18.13 0.23 9.94
N LEU A 99 -18.64 1.16 9.14
CA LEU A 99 -18.60 1.06 7.67
C LEU A 99 -17.16 1.07 7.13
N PHE A 100 -16.32 1.98 7.62
CA PHE A 100 -14.92 2.02 7.21
C PHE A 100 -14.15 0.77 7.67
N GLN A 101 -14.34 0.32 8.93
CA GLN A 101 -13.71 -0.88 9.47
C GLN A 101 -14.10 -2.13 8.67
N SER A 102 -15.39 -2.33 8.41
CA SER A 102 -15.88 -3.46 7.60
C SER A 102 -15.32 -3.44 6.18
N GLY A 103 -15.17 -2.25 5.56
CA GLY A 103 -14.53 -2.11 4.25
C GLY A 103 -13.05 -2.51 4.27
N VAL A 104 -12.29 -2.12 5.30
CA VAL A 104 -10.88 -2.52 5.46
C VAL A 104 -10.75 -4.03 5.71
N GLU A 105 -11.60 -4.61 6.55
CA GLU A 105 -11.61 -6.06 6.80
C GLU A 105 -11.92 -6.87 5.54
N GLU A 106 -12.87 -6.41 4.73
CA GLU A 106 -13.20 -7.05 3.44
C GLU A 106 -12.02 -6.97 2.47
N TYR A 107 -11.36 -5.81 2.40
CA TYR A 107 -10.16 -5.63 1.58
C TYR A 107 -9.01 -6.53 2.05
N GLN A 108 -8.75 -6.62 3.35
CA GLN A 108 -7.76 -7.53 3.93
C GLN A 108 -8.05 -8.98 3.57
N ARG A 109 -9.32 -9.40 3.63
CA ARG A 109 -9.73 -10.76 3.21
C ARG A 109 -9.43 -11.01 1.73
N SER A 110 -9.67 -10.02 0.87
CA SER A 110 -9.34 -10.10 -0.56
C SER A 110 -7.83 -10.21 -0.79
N ILE A 111 -7.01 -9.40 -0.10
CA ILE A 111 -5.55 -9.48 -0.13
C ILE A 111 -5.10 -10.91 0.22
N LEU A 112 -5.58 -11.47 1.32
CA LEU A 112 -5.20 -12.81 1.76
C LEU A 112 -5.53 -13.89 0.72
N GLN A 113 -6.65 -13.76 0.00
CA GLN A 113 -7.02 -14.69 -1.08
C GLN A 113 -6.04 -14.60 -2.26
N VAL A 114 -5.76 -13.38 -2.73
CA VAL A 114 -4.83 -13.15 -3.86
C VAL A 114 -3.40 -13.59 -3.50
N CYS A 115 -2.94 -13.25 -2.30
CA CYS A 115 -1.59 -13.60 -1.85
C CYS A 115 -1.43 -15.10 -1.59
N ARG A 116 -2.47 -15.79 -1.10
CA ARG A 116 -2.47 -17.25 -0.99
C ARG A 116 -2.34 -17.91 -2.36
N TYR A 117 -3.06 -17.40 -3.37
CA TYR A 117 -2.93 -17.86 -4.75
C TYR A 117 -1.49 -17.67 -5.26
N MET A 118 -0.89 -16.49 -5.04
CA MET A 118 0.52 -16.25 -5.40
C MET A 118 1.48 -17.20 -4.67
N GLY A 119 1.28 -17.45 -3.38
CA GLY A 119 2.08 -18.40 -2.60
C GLY A 119 2.03 -19.83 -3.15
N TYR A 120 0.86 -20.27 -3.63
CA TYR A 120 0.70 -21.59 -4.25
C TYR A 120 1.45 -21.71 -5.58
N HIS A 121 1.47 -20.65 -6.40
CA HIS A 121 2.03 -20.70 -7.75
C HIS A 121 3.51 -20.29 -7.86
N ILE A 122 3.99 -19.39 -6.99
CA ILE A 122 5.34 -18.82 -7.05
C ILE A 122 6.24 -19.47 -5.98
N GLY A 123 5.67 -19.80 -4.83
CA GLY A 123 6.38 -20.39 -3.69
C GLY A 123 5.99 -19.75 -2.36
N SER A 124 6.19 -20.50 -1.27
CA SER A 124 5.73 -20.14 0.08
C SER A 124 6.10 -18.72 0.55
N PRO A 125 7.31 -18.17 0.28
CA PRO A 125 7.66 -16.80 0.68
C PRO A 125 6.86 -15.69 -0.03
N ALA A 126 6.28 -15.99 -1.20
CA ALA A 126 5.52 -15.01 -1.97
C ALA A 126 4.23 -14.60 -1.27
N ASN A 127 3.61 -15.49 -0.49
CA ASN A 127 2.40 -15.17 0.27
C ASN A 127 2.64 -14.05 1.32
N PRO A 128 3.52 -14.22 2.33
CA PRO A 128 3.74 -13.19 3.34
C PRO A 128 4.25 -11.86 2.76
N LEU A 129 5.13 -11.89 1.75
CA LEU A 129 5.63 -10.67 1.09
C LEU A 129 4.52 -9.93 0.34
N CYS A 130 3.62 -10.66 -0.33
CA CYS A 130 2.46 -10.08 -1.00
C CYS A 130 1.52 -9.41 0.00
N VAL A 131 1.20 -10.09 1.11
CA VAL A 131 0.28 -9.54 2.12
C VAL A 131 0.86 -8.24 2.68
N MET A 132 2.15 -8.24 3.02
CA MET A 132 2.84 -7.05 3.50
C MET A 132 2.76 -5.90 2.48
N ASP A 133 3.19 -6.12 1.23
CA ASP A 133 3.21 -5.05 0.21
C ASP A 133 1.80 -4.49 -0.06
N MET A 134 0.79 -5.36 -0.18
CA MET A 134 -0.59 -4.91 -0.44
C MET A 134 -1.18 -4.12 0.75
N MET A 135 -0.92 -4.54 1.99
CA MET A 135 -1.38 -3.83 3.19
C MET A 135 -0.69 -2.47 3.34
N VAL A 136 0.63 -2.41 3.12
CA VAL A 136 1.39 -1.14 3.13
C VAL A 136 0.88 -0.21 2.02
N ASN A 137 0.57 -0.74 0.84
CA ASN A 137 0.02 0.04 -0.26
C ASN A 137 -1.37 0.61 0.06
N LEU A 138 -2.25 -0.19 0.70
CA LEU A 138 -3.55 0.30 1.16
C LEU A 138 -3.37 1.51 2.09
N LEU A 139 -2.52 1.37 3.10
CA LEU A 139 -2.28 2.45 4.06
C LEU A 139 -1.69 3.70 3.38
N ALA A 140 -0.72 3.53 2.48
CA ALA A 140 -0.14 4.64 1.73
C ALA A 140 -1.19 5.39 0.90
N ILE A 141 -2.14 4.68 0.28
CA ILE A 141 -3.27 5.29 -0.45
C ILE A 141 -4.17 6.10 0.50
N LEU A 142 -4.48 5.55 1.69
CA LEU A 142 -5.33 6.22 2.68
C LEU A 142 -4.64 7.45 3.31
N ASP A 143 -3.33 7.40 3.55
CA ASP A 143 -2.53 8.52 4.05
C ASP A 143 -2.44 9.69 3.04
N ASP A 144 -2.46 9.37 1.73
CA ASP A 144 -2.42 10.37 0.66
C ASP A 144 -3.81 10.94 0.31
N TYR A 145 -4.90 10.30 0.75
CA TYR A 145 -6.28 10.70 0.41
C TYR A 145 -6.60 12.15 0.83
N ASP A 146 -6.09 12.60 1.99
CA ASP A 146 -6.33 13.97 2.49
C ASP A 146 -5.34 15.03 1.95
N ARG A 147 -4.29 14.61 1.25
CA ARG A 147 -3.25 15.53 0.71
C ARG A 147 -3.59 16.10 -0.66
N LYS A 148 -4.72 15.67 -1.25
CA LYS A 148 -5.23 16.12 -2.55
C LYS A 148 -6.52 16.91 -2.36
#